data_AF-A0A916SJX0-F1
#
_entry.id   AF-A0A916SJX0-F1
#
_cell.length_a   1.000
_cell.length_b   1.000
_cell.length_c   1.000
_cell.angle_alpha   90.00
_cell.angle_beta   90.00
_cell.angle_gamma   90.00
#
_symmetry.space_group_name_H-M   'P 1'
#
loop_
_entity.id
_entity.type
_entity.pdbx_description
1 polymer ?
#
loop_
_entity_poly.entity_id
_entity_poly.type
_entity_poly.pdbx_seq_one_letter_code
_entity_poly.pdbx_strand_id
1 'polypeptide(L)'
;MPDPYTSAYAAEIVRWCITVRGRPTGVKQRFLEEESPPLLAYLERLAVGDGSGWHSLNARISEKTQELRERGMKLKRPWMAAIWHVLPDLEAIGEVILDRQAAASASDNAPTASDAVSGSGGGDDKGSAGAGKAGTAAKPHPAPRLMPRGFPVTLSRAEKRALDLEDKAKADEAANQKKKVEAESEPAAPTLKMGGAR
;
A
#
# COMPACT_ATOMS: atom_id res chain seq x y z
N MET A 1 -10.01 -19.81 7.67
CA MET A 1 -9.49 -19.26 8.94
C MET A 1 -7.98 -19.39 8.86
N PRO A 2 -7.19 -18.32 9.09
CA PRO A 2 -5.74 -18.41 9.15
C PRO A 2 -5.32 -19.55 10.06
N ASP A 3 -4.30 -20.32 9.69
CA ASP A 3 -3.70 -21.25 10.63
C ASP A 3 -3.10 -20.41 11.80
N PRO A 4 -3.42 -20.74 13.07
CA PRO A 4 -2.79 -20.08 14.21
C PRO A 4 -1.26 -20.14 14.17
N TYR A 5 -0.64 -21.13 13.50
CA TYR A 5 0.80 -21.21 13.33
C TYR A 5 1.35 -20.19 12.33
N THR A 6 0.65 -19.97 11.21
CA THR A 6 1.05 -18.98 10.19
C THR A 6 1.06 -17.57 10.78
N SER A 7 -0.01 -17.21 11.51
CA SER A 7 -0.14 -15.90 12.15
C SER A 7 0.88 -15.68 13.27
N ALA A 8 1.25 -16.73 14.01
CA ALA A 8 2.34 -16.70 14.99
C ALA A 8 3.69 -16.36 14.37
N TYR A 9 4.02 -17.04 13.28
CA TYR A 9 5.31 -16.85 12.63
C TYR A 9 5.39 -15.49 11.92
N ALA A 10 4.32 -15.05 11.26
CA ALA A 10 4.21 -13.71 10.70
C ALA A 10 4.44 -12.61 11.75
N ALA A 11 3.84 -12.74 12.94
CA ALA A 11 4.05 -11.79 14.03
C ALA A 11 5.51 -11.76 14.52
N GLU A 12 6.18 -12.92 14.60
CA GLU A 12 7.60 -12.98 14.96
C GLU A 12 8.49 -12.34 13.87
N ILE A 13 8.14 -12.47 12.59
CA ILE A 13 8.84 -11.78 11.50
C ILE A 13 8.69 -10.26 11.66
N VAL A 14 7.47 -9.76 11.88
CA VAL A 14 7.21 -8.32 12.11
C VAL A 14 7.99 -7.81 13.31
N ARG A 15 7.98 -8.54 14.44
CA ARG A 15 8.78 -8.22 15.62
C ARG A 15 10.28 -8.11 15.29
N TRP A 16 10.81 -9.09 14.56
CA TRP A 16 12.20 -9.10 14.13
C TRP A 16 12.50 -7.87 13.27
N CYS A 17 11.67 -7.58 12.26
CA CYS A 17 11.79 -6.43 11.38
C CYS A 17 11.78 -5.10 12.14
N ILE A 18 10.92 -4.92 13.15
CA ILE A 18 10.91 -3.73 14.01
C ILE A 18 12.23 -3.58 14.77
N THR A 19 12.79 -4.70 15.23
CA THR A 19 14.02 -4.72 16.03
C THR A 19 15.23 -4.35 15.18
N VAL A 20 15.36 -4.93 13.99
CA VAL A 20 16.50 -4.69 13.09
C VAL A 20 16.28 -3.51 12.14
N ARG A 21 15.06 -2.98 12.08
CA ARG A 21 14.59 -1.96 11.12
C ARG A 21 14.97 -2.31 9.68
N GLY A 22 14.68 -3.55 9.29
CA GLY A 22 15.22 -4.14 8.07
C GLY A 22 14.27 -5.08 7.35
N ARG A 23 14.63 -5.38 6.10
CA ARG A 23 13.89 -6.26 5.20
C ARG A 23 13.95 -7.72 5.70
N PRO A 24 12.85 -8.49 5.65
CA PRO A 24 12.90 -9.93 5.85
C PRO A 24 13.74 -10.61 4.75
N THR A 25 14.65 -11.51 5.12
CA THR A 25 15.53 -12.25 4.19
C THR A 25 15.50 -13.75 4.43
N GLY A 26 15.92 -14.54 3.43
CA GLY A 26 16.07 -15.98 3.52
C GLY A 26 14.74 -16.70 3.80
N VAL A 27 14.69 -17.48 4.88
CA VAL A 27 13.50 -18.25 5.27
C VAL A 27 12.30 -17.34 5.58
N LYS A 28 12.52 -16.17 6.19
CA LYS A 28 11.44 -15.23 6.53
C LYS A 28 10.80 -14.64 5.27
N GLN A 29 11.63 -14.33 4.28
CA GLN A 29 11.17 -13.82 2.99
C GLN A 29 10.35 -14.89 2.27
N ARG A 30 10.90 -16.09 2.07
CA ARG A 30 10.18 -17.19 1.41
C ARG A 30 8.85 -17.52 2.06
N PHE A 31 8.82 -17.58 3.39
CA PHE A 31 7.58 -17.79 4.13
C PHE A 31 6.53 -16.72 3.79
N LEU A 32 6.92 -15.43 3.80
CA LEU A 32 5.97 -14.36 3.49
C LEU A 32 5.60 -14.35 2.00
N GLU A 33 6.50 -14.71 1.09
CA GLU A 33 6.18 -14.87 -0.34
C GLU A 33 5.09 -15.92 -0.58
N GLU A 34 5.07 -16.99 0.23
CA GLU A 34 4.09 -18.07 0.11
C GLU A 34 2.78 -17.76 0.86
N GLU A 35 2.88 -17.27 2.10
CA GLU A 35 1.73 -17.15 3.01
C GLU A 35 1.08 -15.76 2.99
N SER A 36 1.87 -14.69 2.82
CA SER A 36 1.34 -13.31 2.84
C SER A 36 2.23 -12.34 2.02
N PRO A 37 2.13 -12.39 0.67
CA PRO A 37 2.79 -11.41 -0.20
C PRO A 37 2.48 -9.94 0.15
N PRO A 38 1.25 -9.58 0.59
CA PRO A 38 0.94 -8.20 0.99
C PRO A 38 1.77 -7.75 2.19
N LEU A 39 1.89 -8.61 3.21
CA LEU A 39 2.72 -8.30 4.38
C LEU A 39 4.19 -8.13 4.01
N LEU A 40 4.69 -8.96 3.09
CA LEU A 40 6.04 -8.79 2.56
C LEU A 40 6.23 -7.42 1.90
N ALA A 41 5.33 -7.05 0.99
CA ALA A 41 5.37 -5.78 0.27
C ALA A 41 5.36 -4.58 1.24
N TYR A 42 4.54 -4.65 2.29
CA TYR A 42 4.52 -3.63 3.35
C TYR A 42 5.86 -3.52 4.07
N LEU A 43 6.44 -4.63 4.53
CA LEU A 43 7.71 -4.65 5.25
C LEU A 43 8.89 -4.22 4.37
N GLU A 44 8.88 -4.59 3.09
CA GLU A 44 9.86 -4.14 2.12
C GLU A 44 9.76 -2.63 1.88
N ARG A 45 8.53 -2.10 1.77
CA ARG A 45 8.31 -0.67 1.62
C ARG A 45 8.86 0.11 2.82
N LEU A 46 8.61 -0.38 4.03
CA LEU A 46 9.17 0.21 5.26
C LEU A 46 10.69 0.18 5.30
N ALA A 47 11.31 -0.89 4.79
CA ALA A 47 12.77 -1.02 4.77
C ALA A 47 13.45 -0.05 3.78
N VAL A 48 12.76 0.35 2.71
CA VAL A 48 13.25 1.32 1.71
C VAL A 48 12.97 2.77 2.10
N GLY A 49 11.94 3.01 2.89
CA GLY A 49 11.49 4.36 3.27
C GLY A 49 12.42 5.09 4.25
N ASP A 50 12.10 6.37 4.49
CA ASP A 50 12.69 7.09 5.61
C ASP A 50 12.15 6.50 6.92
N GLY A 51 12.98 6.42 7.98
CA GLY A 51 12.64 5.66 9.19
C GLY A 51 11.31 6.02 9.88
N SER A 52 10.61 7.08 9.43
CA SER A 52 9.25 7.47 9.80
C SER A 52 8.23 6.32 9.68
N GLY A 53 8.38 5.44 8.69
CA GLY A 53 7.51 4.28 8.50
C GLY A 53 7.60 3.31 9.69
N TRP A 54 8.81 3.03 10.16
CA TRP A 54 9.04 2.18 11.34
C TRP A 54 8.47 2.81 12.63
N HIS A 55 8.56 4.13 12.77
CA HIS A 55 7.97 4.84 13.92
C HIS A 55 6.44 4.74 13.90
N SER A 56 5.83 4.87 12.73
CA SER A 56 4.38 4.76 12.57
C SER A 56 3.87 3.36 12.90
N LEU A 57 4.57 2.32 12.42
CA LEU A 57 4.28 0.93 12.79
C LEU A 57 4.38 0.73 14.31
N ASN A 58 5.42 1.26 14.94
CA ASN A 58 5.61 1.14 16.39
C ASN A 58 4.52 1.87 17.18
N ALA A 59 4.08 3.05 16.71
CA ALA A 59 2.97 3.80 17.30
C ALA A 59 1.66 3.00 17.23
N ARG A 60 1.34 2.42 16.06
CA ARG A 60 0.16 1.58 15.85
C ARG A 60 0.13 0.36 16.79
N ILE A 61 1.26 -0.32 16.96
CA ILE A 61 1.37 -1.46 17.89
C ILE A 61 1.21 -0.99 19.35
N SER A 62 1.78 0.17 19.68
CA SER A 62 1.67 0.75 21.03
C SER A 62 0.23 1.12 21.37
N GLU A 63 -0.48 1.76 20.44
CA GLU A 63 -1.91 2.09 20.57
C GLU A 63 -2.75 0.83 20.72
N LYS A 64 -2.53 -0.20 19.88
CA LYS A 64 -3.23 -1.49 20.01
C LYS A 64 -2.94 -2.16 21.35
N THR A 65 -1.71 -2.05 21.85
CA THR A 65 -1.32 -2.57 23.18
C THR A 65 -2.10 -1.87 24.29
N GLN A 66 -2.25 -0.56 24.20
CA GLN A 66 -3.04 0.24 25.15
C GLN A 66 -4.52 -0.14 25.09
N GLU A 67 -5.10 -0.26 23.90
CA GLU A 67 -6.49 -0.67 23.70
C GLU A 67 -6.78 -2.05 24.33
N LEU A 68 -5.90 -3.03 24.13
CA LEU A 68 -6.03 -4.36 24.73
C LEU A 68 -5.97 -4.30 26.26
N ARG A 69 -5.14 -3.41 26.82
CA ARG A 69 -5.03 -3.19 28.27
C ARG A 69 -6.30 -2.55 28.84
N GLU A 70 -6.83 -1.52 28.17
CA GLU A 70 -8.06 -0.83 28.58
C GLU A 70 -9.28 -1.75 28.55
N ARG A 71 -9.31 -2.71 27.61
CA ARG A 71 -10.30 -3.81 27.57
C ARG A 71 -10.15 -4.84 28.70
N GLY A 72 -9.22 -4.63 29.63
CA GLY A 72 -9.01 -5.50 30.80
C GLY A 72 -8.31 -6.82 30.47
N MET A 73 -7.74 -6.98 29.27
CA MET A 73 -7.05 -8.22 28.90
C MET A 73 -5.69 -8.30 29.59
N LYS A 74 -5.57 -9.18 30.59
CA LYS A 74 -4.29 -9.50 31.24
C LYS A 74 -3.49 -10.47 30.37
N LEU A 75 -2.76 -9.93 29.39
CA LEU A 75 -1.95 -10.70 28.45
C LEU A 75 -0.53 -10.89 28.99
N LYS A 76 0.00 -12.12 28.92
CA LYS A 76 1.39 -12.42 29.33
C LYS A 76 2.43 -11.73 28.44
N ARG A 77 2.09 -11.47 27.18
CA ARG A 77 2.92 -10.80 26.18
C ARG A 77 2.08 -9.76 25.43
N PRO A 78 1.79 -8.61 26.06
CA PRO A 78 0.86 -7.63 25.50
C PRO A 78 1.35 -7.08 24.16
N TRP A 79 2.67 -6.94 23.99
CA TRP A 79 3.28 -6.51 22.73
C TRP A 79 3.07 -7.51 21.58
N MET A 80 3.25 -8.82 21.82
CA MET A 80 3.00 -9.84 20.79
C MET A 80 1.53 -9.93 20.40
N ALA A 81 0.64 -9.89 21.38
CA ALA A 81 -0.79 -9.85 21.10
C ALA A 81 -1.15 -8.63 20.25
N ALA A 82 -0.60 -7.46 20.56
CA ALA A 82 -0.81 -6.28 19.74
C ALA A 82 -0.31 -6.45 18.30
N ILE A 83 0.90 -7.02 18.09
CA ILE A 83 1.40 -7.33 16.74
C ILE A 83 0.42 -8.25 16.00
N TRP A 84 -0.01 -9.35 16.63
CA TRP A 84 -1.00 -10.25 16.07
C TRP A 84 -2.30 -9.55 15.66
N HIS A 85 -2.78 -8.63 16.49
CA HIS A 85 -4.00 -7.89 16.23
C HIS A 85 -3.88 -6.85 15.13
N VAL A 86 -2.67 -6.32 14.87
CA VAL A 86 -2.44 -5.39 13.76
C VAL A 86 -2.07 -6.07 12.45
N LEU A 87 -1.70 -7.37 12.45
CA LEU A 87 -1.32 -8.10 11.23
C LEU A 87 -2.32 -7.90 10.06
N PRO A 88 -3.64 -8.05 10.25
CA PRO A 88 -4.60 -7.85 9.16
C PRO A 88 -4.59 -6.41 8.62
N ASP A 89 -4.34 -5.42 9.49
CA ASP A 89 -4.23 -4.03 9.05
C ASP A 89 -2.98 -3.84 8.19
N LEU A 90 -1.85 -4.45 8.58
CA LEU A 90 -0.60 -4.37 7.80
C LEU A 90 -0.75 -5.04 6.43
N GLU A 91 -1.47 -6.15 6.37
CA GLU A 91 -1.77 -6.84 5.12
C GLU A 91 -2.66 -6.03 4.20
N ALA A 92 -3.70 -5.39 4.75
CA ALA A 92 -4.55 -4.51 3.97
C ALA A 92 -3.75 -3.34 3.37
N ILE A 93 -2.80 -2.76 4.13
CA ILE A 93 -1.91 -1.71 3.62
C ILE A 93 -0.96 -2.27 2.55
N GLY A 94 -0.43 -3.47 2.76
CA GLY A 94 0.38 -4.21 1.80
C GLY A 94 -0.33 -4.45 0.47
N GLU A 95 -1.61 -4.82 0.52
CA GLU A 95 -2.43 -5.07 -0.67
C GLU A 95 -2.59 -3.76 -1.47
N VAL A 96 -2.85 -2.63 -0.80
CA VAL A 96 -2.92 -1.32 -1.45
C VAL A 96 -1.60 -0.95 -2.14
N ILE A 97 -0.45 -1.32 -1.56
CA ILE A 97 0.87 -1.11 -2.17
C ILE A 97 0.99 -1.95 -3.45
N LEU A 98 0.61 -3.22 -3.40
CA LEU A 98 0.65 -4.13 -4.56
C LEU A 98 -0.30 -3.68 -5.67
N ASP A 99 -1.53 -3.30 -5.32
CA ASP A 99 -2.54 -2.81 -6.26
C ASP A 99 -2.06 -1.57 -7.00
N ARG A 100 -1.42 -0.62 -6.29
CA ARG A 100 -0.85 0.59 -6.91
C ARG A 100 0.32 0.26 -7.85
N GLN A 101 1.15 -0.73 -7.50
CA GLN A 101 2.23 -1.19 -8.38
C GLN A 101 1.69 -1.89 -9.63
N ALA A 102 0.63 -2.70 -9.49
CA ALA A 102 -0.05 -3.33 -10.61
C ALA A 102 -0.73 -2.29 -11.53
N ALA A 103 -1.36 -1.26 -10.97
CA ALA A 103 -1.94 -0.17 -11.75
C ALA A 103 -0.89 0.66 -12.50
N ALA A 104 0.26 0.95 -11.88
CA ALA A 104 1.34 1.67 -12.53
C ALA A 104 1.92 0.90 -13.72
N SER A 105 2.07 -0.42 -13.61
CA SER A 105 2.56 -1.28 -14.69
C SER A 105 1.53 -1.55 -15.79
N ALA A 106 0.23 -1.44 -15.50
CA ALA A 106 -0.82 -1.50 -16.53
C ALA A 106 -0.90 -0.21 -17.36
N SER A 107 -0.56 0.96 -16.80
CA SER A 107 -0.60 2.24 -17.50
C SER A 107 0.48 2.40 -18.57
N ASP A 108 1.58 1.65 -18.49
CA ASP A 108 2.66 1.65 -19.50
C ASP A 108 2.34 0.80 -20.74
N ASN A 109 1.24 0.04 -20.71
CA ASN A 109 0.79 -0.83 -21.80
C ASN A 109 -0.47 -0.32 -22.50
N ALA A 110 -0.66 1.00 -22.61
CA ALA A 110 -1.63 1.53 -23.57
C ALA A 110 -1.13 1.18 -24.98
N PRO A 111 -1.84 0.32 -25.75
CA PRO A 111 -1.46 0.09 -27.13
C PRO A 111 -1.70 1.40 -27.87
N THR A 112 -0.63 2.04 -28.33
CA THR A 112 -0.71 2.97 -29.45
C THR A 112 -1.29 2.16 -30.61
N ALA A 113 -2.60 2.27 -30.80
CA ALA A 113 -3.28 1.77 -31.98
C ALA A 113 -2.80 2.60 -33.17
N SER A 114 -1.66 2.22 -33.73
CA SER A 114 -1.32 2.59 -35.09
C SER A 114 -2.17 1.73 -36.01
N ASP A 115 -3.18 2.37 -36.56
CA ASP A 115 -3.95 1.92 -37.71
C ASP A 115 -2.99 1.52 -38.84
N ALA A 116 -2.94 0.23 -39.17
CA ALA A 116 -2.27 -0.26 -40.37
C ALA A 116 -3.10 -1.38 -40.98
N VAL A 117 -3.81 -0.98 -42.01
CA VAL A 117 -4.68 -1.74 -42.90
C VAL A 117 -3.95 -2.86 -43.68
N SER A 118 -4.59 -4.04 -43.68
CA SER A 118 -4.70 -5.07 -44.74
C SER A 118 -3.46 -5.74 -45.37
N GLY A 119 -3.47 -7.08 -45.37
CA GLY A 119 -2.72 -7.91 -46.31
C GLY A 119 -2.95 -9.42 -46.10
N SER A 120 -3.53 -10.08 -47.11
CA SER A 120 -4.04 -11.46 -47.14
C SER A 120 -3.04 -12.50 -47.66
N GLY A 121 -3.27 -13.79 -47.33
CA GLY A 121 -2.69 -15.00 -47.96
C GLY A 121 -1.93 -15.87 -46.96
N GLY A 122 -2.17 -17.17 -46.74
CA GLY A 122 -2.77 -18.24 -47.53
C GLY A 122 -1.70 -19.32 -47.79
N GLY A 123 -1.96 -20.60 -47.47
CA GLY A 123 -1.18 -21.73 -48.01
C GLY A 123 -0.72 -22.79 -47.02
N ASP A 124 -1.07 -24.03 -47.33
CA ASP A 124 -1.20 -25.23 -46.49
C ASP A 124 0.06 -26.11 -46.26
N ASP A 125 -0.08 -26.97 -45.24
CA ASP A 125 0.21 -28.41 -45.20
C ASP A 125 1.60 -29.03 -44.84
N LYS A 126 1.47 -30.07 -44.00
CA LYS A 126 2.32 -31.24 -43.67
C LYS A 126 3.43 -31.16 -42.60
N GLY A 127 3.31 -32.05 -41.61
CA GLY A 127 4.48 -32.68 -40.98
C GLY A 127 4.34 -33.20 -39.55
N SER A 128 3.59 -34.30 -39.38
CA SER A 128 3.72 -35.42 -38.42
C SER A 128 4.63 -35.36 -37.16
N ALA A 129 4.05 -35.93 -36.09
CA ALA A 129 4.64 -36.79 -35.05
C ALA A 129 5.53 -36.18 -33.94
N GLY A 130 5.02 -36.26 -32.71
CA GLY A 130 5.79 -36.07 -31.48
C GLY A 130 4.93 -36.27 -30.23
N ALA A 131 4.81 -37.52 -29.79
CA ALA A 131 4.15 -37.91 -28.55
C ALA A 131 4.91 -37.38 -27.32
N GLY A 132 4.16 -36.92 -26.30
CA GLY A 132 4.74 -36.48 -25.03
C GLY A 132 3.80 -35.68 -24.14
N LYS A 133 2.55 -36.14 -23.95
CA LYS A 133 1.67 -35.59 -22.90
C LYS A 133 2.06 -36.17 -21.55
N ALA A 134 2.86 -35.45 -20.79
CA ALA A 134 2.95 -35.57 -19.33
C ALA A 134 3.49 -34.26 -18.75
N GLY A 135 2.60 -33.28 -18.61
CA GLY A 135 2.84 -32.08 -17.84
C GLY A 135 1.54 -31.73 -17.16
N THR A 136 1.32 -32.27 -15.98
CA THR A 136 0.29 -31.78 -15.07
C THR A 136 0.72 -30.37 -14.68
N ALA A 137 0.32 -29.38 -15.48
CA ALA A 137 0.28 -28.00 -15.07
C ALA A 137 -0.75 -27.94 -13.93
N ALA A 138 -0.28 -28.18 -12.71
CA ALA A 138 -1.02 -27.79 -11.52
C ALA A 138 -1.28 -26.30 -11.71
N LYS A 139 -2.54 -25.93 -11.96
CA LYS A 139 -2.98 -24.55 -11.81
C LYS A 139 -2.41 -24.09 -10.47
N PRO A 140 -1.67 -22.97 -10.39
CA PRO A 140 -1.28 -22.43 -9.10
C PRO A 140 -2.58 -22.23 -8.33
N HIS A 141 -2.78 -23.07 -7.33
CA HIS A 141 -3.94 -22.94 -6.46
C HIS A 141 -3.72 -21.59 -5.76
N PRO A 142 -4.63 -20.62 -5.87
CA PRO A 142 -4.52 -19.43 -5.06
C PRO A 142 -4.45 -19.90 -3.61
N ALA A 143 -3.32 -19.63 -2.96
CA ALA A 143 -3.16 -19.90 -1.55
C ALA A 143 -4.32 -19.22 -0.80
N PRO A 144 -4.81 -19.82 0.31
CA PRO A 144 -5.83 -19.20 1.13
C PRO A 144 -5.30 -17.85 1.63
N ARG A 145 -5.67 -16.77 0.94
CA ARG A 145 -5.30 -15.41 1.35
C ARG A 145 -5.88 -15.20 2.74
N LEU A 146 -5.05 -14.68 3.64
CA LEU A 146 -5.54 -14.08 4.88
C LEU A 146 -6.60 -13.06 4.47
N MET A 147 -7.84 -13.30 4.90
CA MET A 147 -9.00 -12.59 4.37
C MET A 147 -8.77 -11.08 4.48
N PRO A 148 -8.87 -10.31 3.37
CA PRO A 148 -8.91 -8.87 3.47
C PRO A 148 -10.19 -8.52 4.25
N ARG A 149 -10.01 -8.10 5.50
CA ARG A 149 -11.11 -7.56 6.29
C ARG A 149 -11.45 -6.21 5.64
N GLY A 150 -12.62 -6.10 5.04
CA GLY A 150 -13.12 -4.89 4.34
C GLY A 150 -13.39 -3.68 5.24
N PHE A 151 -12.66 -3.51 6.34
CA PHE A 151 -12.67 -2.26 7.08
C PHE A 151 -11.62 -1.34 6.46
N PRO A 152 -11.99 -0.13 6.04
CA PRO A 152 -11.01 0.84 5.55
C PRO A 152 -10.03 1.15 6.68
N VAL A 153 -8.80 0.64 6.56
CA VAL A 153 -7.73 0.97 7.50
C VAL A 153 -7.45 2.46 7.35
N THR A 154 -7.72 3.21 8.41
CA THR A 154 -7.43 4.65 8.41
C THR A 154 -5.92 4.82 8.57
N LEU A 155 -5.25 5.09 7.45
CA LEU A 155 -3.84 5.45 7.44
C LEU A 155 -3.69 6.91 7.91
N SER A 156 -2.80 7.13 8.86
CA SER A 156 -2.37 8.47 9.25
C SER A 156 -1.66 9.16 8.09
N ARG A 157 -1.63 10.50 8.09
CA ARG A 157 -0.91 11.27 7.06
C ARG A 157 0.59 10.90 7.00
N ALA A 158 1.19 10.61 8.15
CA ALA A 158 2.58 10.18 8.22
C ALA A 158 2.80 8.83 7.54
N GLU A 159 1.92 7.85 7.78
CA GLU A 159 1.97 6.55 7.10
C GLU A 159 1.76 6.67 5.60
N LYS A 160 0.80 7.50 5.16
CA LYS A 160 0.57 7.75 3.73
C LYS A 160 1.80 8.35 3.06
N ARG A 161 2.50 9.27 3.71
CA ARG A 161 3.75 9.86 3.19
C ARG A 161 4.89 8.86 3.16
N ALA A 162 5.11 8.16 4.27
CA ALA A 162 6.19 7.18 4.40
C ALA A 162 6.08 6.05 3.38
N LEU A 163 4.85 5.66 3.04
CA LEU A 163 4.57 4.58 2.09
C LEU A 163 4.40 5.08 0.65
N ASP A 164 4.46 6.40 0.41
CA ASP A 164 4.13 7.06 -0.87
C ASP A 164 2.72 6.67 -1.38
N LEU A 165 1.77 6.62 -0.46
CA LEU A 165 0.35 6.37 -0.71
C LEU A 165 -0.48 7.67 -0.74
N GLU A 166 0.15 8.86 -0.76
CA GLU A 166 -0.59 10.09 -1.03
C GLU A 166 -1.13 10.07 -2.48
N ASP A 167 -2.43 10.31 -2.63
CA ASP A 167 -3.07 10.47 -3.94
C ASP A 167 -2.55 11.77 -4.56
N LYS A 168 -1.79 11.65 -5.67
CA LYS A 168 -1.29 12.82 -6.40
C LYS A 168 -2.42 13.71 -6.97
N ALA A 169 -3.66 13.21 -7.02
CA ALA A 169 -4.81 13.93 -7.54
C ALA A 169 -5.23 15.19 -6.74
N LYS A 170 -4.74 15.39 -5.51
CA LYS A 170 -5.06 16.59 -4.71
C LYS A 170 -3.93 17.63 -4.62
N ALA A 171 -2.81 17.44 -5.33
CA ALA A 171 -1.72 18.41 -5.34
C ALA A 171 -1.98 19.57 -6.32
N ASP A 172 -2.65 19.32 -7.46
CA ASP A 172 -2.87 20.34 -8.49
C ASP A 172 -4.04 21.29 -8.19
N GLU A 173 -5.01 20.89 -7.36
CA GLU A 173 -6.15 21.77 -7.03
C GLU A 173 -5.80 22.85 -5.99
N ALA A 174 -4.81 22.59 -5.13
CA ALA A 174 -4.32 23.56 -4.15
C ALA A 174 -3.42 24.65 -4.78
N ALA A 175 -2.78 24.36 -5.92
CA ALA A 175 -1.98 25.33 -6.66
C ALA A 175 -2.86 26.34 -7.43
N ASN A 176 -4.07 25.96 -7.84
CA ASN A 176 -4.94 26.83 -8.62
C ASN A 176 -5.78 27.82 -7.78
N GLN A 177 -6.02 27.52 -6.49
CA GLN A 177 -6.73 28.46 -5.61
C GLN A 177 -5.85 29.60 -5.08
N LYS A 178 -4.51 29.42 -5.06
CA LYS A 178 -3.59 30.47 -4.60
C LYS A 178 -3.46 31.64 -5.60
N LYS A 179 -3.84 31.46 -6.85
CA LYS A 179 -3.73 32.49 -7.90
C LYS A 179 -4.98 33.39 -8.04
N LYS A 180 -6.10 33.03 -7.41
CA LYS A 180 -7.37 33.79 -7.52
C LYS A 180 -7.57 34.83 -6.41
N VAL A 181 -6.84 34.76 -5.30
CA VAL A 181 -7.00 35.69 -4.17
C VAL A 181 -6.12 36.94 -4.31
N GLU A 182 -5.18 36.97 -5.27
CA GLU A 182 -4.25 38.10 -5.48
C GLU A 182 -4.67 39.03 -6.63
N ALA A 183 -5.95 39.04 -7.01
CA ALA A 183 -6.49 39.91 -8.06
C ALA A 183 -7.66 40.81 -7.59
N GLU A 184 -8.01 40.81 -6.30
CA GLU A 184 -9.16 41.57 -5.79
C GLU A 184 -8.85 42.29 -4.46
N SER A 185 -7.66 42.88 -4.36
CA SER A 185 -7.34 43.86 -3.31
C SER A 185 -6.83 45.16 -3.93
N GLU A 186 -7.73 45.87 -4.58
CA GLU A 186 -7.56 47.29 -4.88
C GLU A 186 -8.12 48.08 -3.68
N PRO A 187 -7.27 48.69 -2.81
CA PRO A 187 -7.79 49.51 -1.73
C PRO A 187 -8.22 50.88 -2.28
N ALA A 188 -9.54 51.09 -2.30
CA ALA A 188 -10.20 52.36 -2.53
C ALA A 188 -9.62 53.47 -1.63
N ALA A 189 -9.16 54.55 -2.25
CA ALA A 189 -8.73 55.77 -1.58
C ALA A 189 -9.92 56.49 -0.91
N PRO A 190 -9.87 56.82 0.39
CA PRO A 190 -10.89 57.69 0.99
C PRO A 190 -10.55 59.16 0.72
N THR A 191 -11.40 59.83 -0.05
CA THR A 191 -11.37 61.30 -0.22
C THR A 191 -11.97 61.96 1.02
N LEU A 192 -11.13 62.50 1.89
CA LEU A 192 -11.54 63.33 3.04
C LEU A 192 -11.92 64.74 2.56
N LYS A 193 -13.23 65.03 2.53
CA LYS A 193 -13.77 66.40 2.45
C LYS A 193 -13.66 67.06 3.83
N MET A 194 -12.75 68.02 3.98
CA MET A 194 -12.78 68.98 5.09
C MET A 194 -13.62 70.19 4.68
N GLY A 195 -14.86 70.23 5.15
CA GLY A 195 -15.69 71.44 5.23
C GLY A 195 -15.61 72.00 6.66
N GLY A 196 -15.31 73.29 6.77
CA GLY A 196 -14.81 73.90 8.01
C GLY A 196 -15.84 74.44 8.99
N ALA A 197 -15.33 75.09 10.03
CA ALA A 197 -15.94 76.20 10.77
C ALA A 197 -14.98 76.71 11.85
N ARG A 198 -14.35 77.86 11.63
CA ARG A 198 -14.48 79.09 12.43
C ARG A 198 -13.46 80.13 12.00
#